data_AF-A0A1I2ZJL3-F1
#
_entry.id   AF-A0A1I2ZJL3-F1
#
_cell.length_a   1.000
_cell.length_b   1.000
_cell.length_c   1.000
_cell.angle_alpha   90.00
_cell.angle_beta   90.00
_cell.angle_gamma   90.00
#
_symmetry.space_group_name_H-M   'P 1'
#
loop_
_entity.id
_entity.type
_entity.pdbx_description
1 polymer ?
#
loop_
_entity_poly.entity_id
_entity_poly.type
_entity_poly.pdbx_seq_one_letter_code
_entity_poly.pdbx_strand_id
1 'polypeptide(L)'
;MRMWWIATVLFVGFSSSSIAAEQDYRLCTVGGYFSGTHDKFLSGLAAHIAEKKKIFGNPICNAAWENAFRIGEKLYKTGRVQDQAEGEIIHQAAAFSSKVYDAISARIDF
;
A
#
# COMPACT_ATOMS: atom_id res chain seq x y z
N MET A 1 -22.57 16.90 57.59
CA MET A 1 -22.37 16.17 56.33
C MET A 1 -21.84 17.18 55.33
N ARG A 2 -20.54 17.12 55.02
CA ARG A 2 -19.79 18.24 54.45
C ARG A 2 -19.28 17.87 53.07
N MET A 3 -19.80 18.60 52.11
CA MET A 3 -19.56 18.53 50.69
C MET A 3 -18.17 19.15 50.39
N TRP A 4 -17.29 18.39 49.74
CA TRP A 4 -15.97 18.82 49.27
C TRP A 4 -15.61 17.89 48.10
N TRP A 5 -16.00 18.18 46.87
CA TRP A 5 -15.34 19.00 45.84
C TRP A 5 -13.93 18.50 45.55
N ILE A 6 -13.70 18.24 44.25
CA ILE A 6 -12.41 18.04 43.56
C ILE A 6 -11.96 16.57 43.46
N ALA A 7 -12.19 15.97 42.28
CA ALA A 7 -11.14 15.34 41.49
C ALA A 7 -11.67 14.92 40.11
N THR A 8 -12.15 15.88 39.33
CA THR A 8 -12.38 15.72 37.88
C THR A 8 -11.08 16.04 37.15
N VAL A 9 -10.05 15.22 37.30
CA VAL A 9 -8.80 15.27 36.52
C VAL A 9 -8.23 13.85 36.60
N LEU A 10 -8.18 13.03 35.55
CA LEU A 10 -7.25 13.13 34.43
C LEU A 10 -7.76 12.19 33.32
N PHE A 11 -8.54 12.72 32.39
CA PHE A 11 -8.90 12.06 31.14
C PHE A 11 -8.07 12.67 30.01
N VAL A 12 -6.74 12.76 30.18
CA VAL A 12 -5.83 13.26 29.13
C VAL A 12 -4.47 12.60 29.32
N GLY A 13 -4.11 11.70 28.42
CA GLY A 13 -2.83 10.98 28.41
C GLY A 13 -3.09 9.49 28.23
N PHE A 14 -3.01 8.91 27.04
CA PHE A 14 -2.16 9.22 25.91
C PHE A 14 -3.01 9.08 24.63
N SER A 15 -3.43 10.20 24.06
CA SER A 15 -3.47 10.29 22.61
C SER A 15 -2.03 10.39 22.17
N SER A 16 -1.28 9.29 22.27
CA SER A 16 -0.12 9.11 21.41
C SER A 16 -0.72 9.27 20.03
N SER A 17 -0.47 10.42 19.42
CA SER A 17 -0.39 10.51 17.99
C SER A 17 0.68 9.49 17.66
N SER A 18 0.24 8.25 17.48
CA SER A 18 0.90 7.29 16.62
C SER A 18 0.96 8.06 15.32
N ILE A 19 2.06 8.79 15.16
CA ILE A 19 2.70 8.99 13.88
C ILE A 19 2.66 7.58 13.32
N ALA A 20 1.63 7.31 12.53
CA ALA A 20 1.56 6.14 11.71
C ALA A 20 2.78 6.34 10.84
N ALA A 21 3.91 5.80 11.30
CA ALA A 21 5.05 5.55 10.47
C ALA A 21 4.41 4.89 9.26
N GLU A 22 4.36 5.64 8.16
CA GLU A 22 3.83 5.23 6.88
C GLU A 22 4.72 4.05 6.49
N GLN A 23 4.44 2.88 7.07
CA GLN A 23 4.99 1.63 6.60
C GLN A 23 4.63 1.67 5.13
N ASP A 24 5.65 1.53 4.29
CA ASP A 24 5.58 1.75 2.85
C ASP A 24 4.72 0.66 2.19
N TYR A 25 3.42 0.67 2.50
CA TYR A 25 2.37 -0.23 2.00
C TYR A 25 2.11 0.02 0.52
N ARG A 26 2.78 1.01 -0.09
CA ARG A 26 2.82 1.23 -1.53
C ARG A 26 3.21 -0.04 -2.27
N LEU A 27 4.10 -0.86 -1.71
CA LEU A 27 4.43 -2.18 -2.29
C LEU A 27 3.24 -3.13 -2.34
N CYS A 28 2.37 -3.10 -1.33
CA CYS A 28 1.17 -3.94 -1.29
C CYS A 28 0.12 -3.44 -2.30
N THR A 29 -0.03 -2.11 -2.41
CA THR A 29 -0.87 -1.47 -3.43
C THR A 29 -0.39 -1.81 -4.84
N VAL A 30 0.90 -1.64 -5.12
CA VAL A 30 1.48 -1.94 -6.44
C VAL A 30 1.40 -3.43 -6.76
N GLY A 31 1.71 -4.29 -5.81
CA GLY A 31 1.63 -5.74 -5.99
C GLY A 31 0.21 -6.23 -6.24
N GLY A 32 -0.77 -5.68 -5.53
CA GLY A 32 -2.19 -5.92 -5.74
C GLY A 32 -2.65 -5.47 -7.12
N TYR A 33 -2.28 -4.25 -7.54
CA TYR A 33 -2.60 -3.73 -8.87
C TYR A 33 -2.10 -4.66 -9.99
N PHE A 34 -0.81 -5.04 -9.96
CA PHE A 34 -0.25 -5.94 -10.96
C PHE A 34 -0.86 -7.35 -10.91
N SER A 35 -1.25 -7.82 -9.72
CA SER A 35 -2.00 -9.07 -9.59
C SER A 35 -3.34 -8.99 -10.33
N GLY A 36 -4.06 -7.88 -10.19
CA GLY A 36 -5.33 -7.60 -10.85
C GLY A 36 -5.21 -7.44 -12.36
N THR A 37 -4.11 -6.87 -12.87
CA THR A 37 -3.82 -6.77 -14.31
C THR A 37 -3.16 -8.03 -14.88
N HIS A 38 -3.07 -9.11 -14.10
CA HIS A 38 -2.44 -10.39 -14.45
C HIS A 38 -0.93 -10.34 -14.76
N ASP A 39 -0.22 -9.30 -14.34
CA ASP A 39 1.23 -9.24 -14.41
C ASP A 39 1.84 -9.98 -13.20
N LYS A 40 2.05 -11.28 -13.37
CA LYS A 40 2.60 -12.15 -12.31
C LYS A 40 4.02 -11.80 -11.93
N PHE A 41 4.82 -11.25 -12.84
CA PHE A 41 6.23 -10.94 -12.58
C PHE A 41 6.34 -9.75 -11.64
N LEU A 42 5.72 -8.62 -12.00
CA LEU A 42 5.78 -7.41 -11.18
C LEU A 42 5.01 -7.57 -9.87
N SER A 43 3.88 -8.29 -9.89
CA SER A 43 3.14 -8.63 -8.67
C SER A 43 3.97 -9.49 -7.72
N GLY A 44 4.61 -10.56 -8.23
CA GLY A 44 5.47 -11.43 -7.43
C GLY A 44 6.69 -10.71 -6.87
N LEU A 45 7.31 -9.83 -7.66
CA LEU A 45 8.43 -9.01 -7.22
C LEU A 45 8.02 -8.06 -6.09
N ALA A 46 6.89 -7.37 -6.24
CA ALA A 46 6.35 -6.49 -5.21
C ALA A 46 6.03 -7.25 -3.91
N ALA A 47 5.42 -8.44 -4.01
CA ALA A 47 5.18 -9.32 -2.86
C ALA A 47 6.48 -9.73 -2.17
N HIS A 48 7.50 -10.13 -2.95
CA HIS A 48 8.80 -10.51 -2.40
C HIS A 48 9.47 -9.36 -1.64
N ILE A 49 9.43 -8.13 -2.20
CA ILE A 49 9.98 -6.95 -1.52
C ILE A 49 9.18 -6.63 -0.26
N ALA A 50 7.85 -6.73 -0.29
CA ALA A 50 6.99 -6.54 0.86
C ALA A 50 7.27 -7.56 1.98
N GLU A 51 7.52 -8.81 1.61
CA GLU A 51 7.91 -9.88 2.53
C GLU A 51 9.28 -9.59 3.17
N LYS A 52 10.28 -9.20 2.36
CA LYS A 52 11.61 -8.79 2.85
C LYS A 52 11.56 -7.60 3.81
N LYS A 53 10.62 -6.66 3.58
CA LYS A 53 10.37 -5.52 4.48
C LYS A 53 9.51 -5.89 5.70
N LYS A 54 9.07 -7.14 5.85
CA LYS A 54 8.20 -7.63 6.93
C LYS A 54 6.87 -6.87 7.03
N ILE A 55 6.36 -6.38 5.90
CA ILE A 55 5.05 -5.70 5.82
C ILE A 55 3.98 -6.60 5.19
N PHE A 56 4.39 -7.67 4.50
CA PHE A 56 3.47 -8.62 3.90
C PHE A 56 2.74 -9.45 4.97
N GLY A 57 1.44 -9.70 4.78
CA GLY A 57 0.58 -10.39 5.75
C GLY A 57 0.01 -9.51 6.86
N ASN A 58 0.43 -8.24 6.97
CA ASN A 58 -0.21 -7.25 7.83
C ASN A 58 -1.64 -6.95 7.30
N PRO A 59 -2.67 -6.85 8.15
CA PRO A 59 -4.03 -6.47 7.72
C PRO A 59 -4.10 -5.23 6.82
N ILE A 60 -3.27 -4.22 7.06
CA ILE A 60 -3.22 -2.99 6.25
C ILE A 60 -2.66 -3.29 4.85
N CYS A 61 -1.60 -4.10 4.77
CA CYS A 61 -1.03 -4.56 3.50
C CYS A 61 -2.06 -5.39 2.71
N ASN A 62 -2.76 -6.30 3.37
CA ASN A 62 -3.77 -7.15 2.74
C ASN A 62 -4.94 -6.33 2.19
N ALA A 63 -5.45 -5.37 2.96
CA ALA A 63 -6.51 -4.47 2.51
C ALA A 63 -6.05 -3.59 1.33
N ALA A 64 -4.81 -3.07 1.39
CA ALA A 64 -4.23 -2.31 0.29
C ALA A 64 -4.07 -3.16 -0.98
N TRP A 65 -3.65 -4.42 -0.83
CA TRP A 65 -3.50 -5.38 -1.92
C TRP A 65 -4.85 -5.70 -2.57
N GLU A 66 -5.86 -6.04 -1.77
CA GLU A 66 -7.19 -6.41 -2.27
C GLU A 66 -7.87 -5.24 -3.00
N ASN A 67 -7.79 -4.03 -2.44
CA ASN A 67 -8.34 -2.85 -3.11
C ASN A 67 -7.66 -2.58 -4.45
N ALA A 68 -6.32 -2.64 -4.48
CA ALA A 68 -5.57 -2.41 -5.71
C ALA A 68 -5.79 -3.55 -6.74
N PHE A 69 -5.96 -4.79 -6.30
CA PHE A 69 -6.34 -5.92 -7.15
C PHE A 69 -7.66 -5.67 -7.87
N ARG A 70 -8.69 -5.22 -7.14
CA ARG A 70 -9.99 -4.88 -7.72
C ARG A 70 -9.88 -3.79 -8.77
N ILE A 71 -9.04 -2.78 -8.53
CA ILE A 71 -8.79 -1.68 -9.48
C ILE A 71 -8.06 -2.21 -10.72
N GLY A 72 -7.01 -3.01 -10.55
CA GLY A 72 -6.29 -3.64 -11.64
C GLY A 72 -7.18 -4.54 -12.49
N GLU A 73 -8.02 -5.36 -11.87
CA GLU A 73 -8.96 -6.25 -12.56
C GLU A 73 -10.03 -5.46 -13.34
N LYS A 74 -10.57 -4.41 -12.73
CA LYS A 74 -11.50 -3.49 -13.38
C LYS A 74 -10.86 -2.81 -14.58
N LEU A 75 -9.64 -2.31 -14.45
CA LEU A 75 -8.90 -1.69 -15.54
C LEU A 75 -8.63 -2.70 -16.66
N TYR A 76 -8.20 -3.91 -16.33
CA TYR A 76 -7.96 -4.97 -17.29
C TYR A 76 -9.23 -5.32 -18.10
N LYS A 77 -10.40 -5.37 -17.44
CA LYS A 77 -11.68 -5.66 -18.10
C LYS A 77 -12.25 -4.49 -18.89
N THR A 78 -12.11 -3.26 -18.41
CA THR A 78 -12.84 -2.09 -18.94
C THR A 78 -11.98 -1.08 -19.69
N GLY A 79 -10.65 -1.11 -19.49
CA GLY A 79 -9.70 -0.15 -20.04
C GLY A 79 -9.86 1.28 -19.52
N ARG A 80 -10.66 1.52 -18.48
CA ARG A 80 -11.01 2.87 -18.02
C ARG A 80 -10.69 3.08 -16.54
N VAL A 81 -10.06 4.22 -16.26
CA VAL A 81 -9.85 4.77 -14.92
C VAL A 81 -11.03 5.68 -14.59
N GLN A 82 -11.65 5.53 -13.42
CA GLN A 82 -12.86 6.25 -13.05
C GLN A 82 -12.63 7.35 -12.01
N ASP A 83 -11.57 7.27 -11.21
CA ASP A 83 -11.30 8.26 -10.16
C ASP A 83 -9.82 8.60 -9.99
N GLN A 84 -9.55 9.70 -9.28
CA GLN A 84 -8.18 10.20 -9.04
C GLN A 84 -7.33 9.22 -8.21
N ALA A 85 -7.95 8.49 -7.28
CA ALA A 85 -7.25 7.54 -6.40
C ALA A 85 -6.78 6.29 -7.19
N GLU A 86 -7.61 5.80 -8.12
CA GLU A 86 -7.23 4.78 -9.10
C GLU A 86 -6.05 5.29 -9.96
N GLY A 87 -6.07 6.56 -10.36
CA GLY A 87 -4.99 7.22 -11.08
C GLY A 87 -3.65 7.23 -10.31
N GLU A 88 -3.69 7.53 -9.01
CA GLU A 88 -2.50 7.50 -8.16
C GLU A 88 -1.89 6.10 -8.05
N ILE A 89 -2.72 5.06 -7.95
CA ILE A 89 -2.28 3.65 -7.92
C ILE A 89 -1.59 3.29 -9.22
N ILE A 90 -2.15 3.69 -10.36
CA ILE A 90 -1.56 3.45 -11.69
C ILE A 90 -0.22 4.18 -11.81
N HIS A 91 -0.13 5.43 -11.35
CA HIS A 91 1.12 6.18 -11.38
C HIS A 91 2.20 5.55 -10.49
N GLN A 92 1.83 5.05 -9.30
CA GLN A 92 2.74 4.32 -8.42
C GLN A 92 3.22 3.01 -9.08
N ALA A 93 2.31 2.27 -9.71
CA ALA A 93 2.63 1.03 -10.41
C ALA A 93 3.57 1.29 -11.60
N ALA A 94 3.33 2.34 -12.39
CA ALA A 94 4.19 2.74 -13.50
C ALA A 94 5.59 3.17 -13.02
N ALA A 95 5.67 3.93 -11.93
CA ALA A 95 6.96 4.31 -11.36
C ALA A 95 7.74 3.10 -10.82
N PHE A 96 7.04 2.11 -10.26
CA PHE A 96 7.64 0.85 -9.83
C PHE A 96 8.16 0.04 -11.02
N SER A 97 7.34 -0.18 -12.04
CA SER A 97 7.72 -0.99 -13.21
C SER A 97 8.90 -0.38 -13.96
N SER A 98 8.92 0.96 -14.15
CA SER A 98 10.05 1.66 -14.76
C SER A 98 11.35 1.36 -14.02
N LYS A 99 11.38 1.53 -12.69
CA LYS A 99 12.58 1.25 -11.88
C LYS A 99 13.04 -0.20 -11.99
N VAL A 100 12.10 -1.14 -12.05
CA VAL A 100 12.41 -2.56 -12.21
C VAL A 100 13.03 -2.82 -13.57
N TYR A 101 12.42 -2.34 -14.64
CA TYR A 101 12.95 -2.53 -15.99
C TYR A 101 14.28 -1.82 -16.19
N ASP A 102 14.44 -0.58 -15.72
CA ASP A 102 15.72 0.14 -15.79
C ASP A 102 16.85 -0.63 -15.09
N ALA A 103 16.56 -1.17 -13.90
CA ALA A 103 17.54 -1.94 -13.13
C ALA A 103 17.90 -3.28 -13.79
N ILE A 104 16.94 -3.94 -14.44
CA ILE A 104 17.16 -5.19 -15.16
C ILE A 104 17.93 -4.92 -16.46
N SER A 105 17.48 -3.96 -17.27
CA SER A 105 18.11 -3.58 -18.54
C SER A 105 19.55 -3.12 -18.37
N ALA A 106 19.87 -2.39 -17.28
CA ALA A 106 21.26 -2.00 -16.99
C ALA A 106 22.21 -3.18 -16.73
N ARG A 107 21.69 -4.41 -16.56
CA ARG A 107 22.47 -5.62 -16.26
C ARG A 107 22.40 -6.68 -17.34
N ILE A 108 21.64 -6.44 -18.41
CA ILE A 108 21.55 -7.34 -19.56
C ILE A 108 22.41 -6.73 -20.68
N ASP A 109 23.54 -7.36 -20.97
CA ASP A 109 24.23 -7.20 -22.25
C ASP A 109 23.68 -8.28 -23.20
N PHE A 110 23.24 -7.86 -24.38
CA PHE A 110 22.84 -8.76 -25.48
C PHE A 110 24.02 -9.02 -26.42
#